data_AF-A0A1Y2QA98-F1
#
_entry.id   AF-A0A1Y2QA98-F1
#
_cell.length_a   1.000
_cell.length_b   1.000
_cell.length_c   1.000
_cell.angle_alpha   90.00
_cell.angle_beta   90.00
_cell.angle_gamma   90.00
#
_symmetry.space_group_name_H-M   'P 1'
#
loop_
_entity.id
_entity.type
_entity.pdbx_description
1 polymer ?
#
loop_
_entity_poly.entity_id
_entity_poly.type
_entity_poly.pdbx_seq_one_letter_code
_entity_poly.pdbx_strand_id
1 'polypeptide(L)'
;MPPSEPNDESRKPWTDEELRASVEAYREMQRRLDAGERGFMKSVYVELSRRFERTPSSFELRMQNISAVLRVMGRRWIEGLKPAKHVGANVSARIEALINELDGNPAPPTASERIEVFELAAKPAKAGKTPPPPEGSVQPARSTTTSLSFARSKDVKVWVLRRAAGHCECCDQPAPFQTVEGQPFLEVHHLRTLADGGSDRVSNAVALCPNCHRRLHFGEDAEACKARMYALIPGLFRE
;
A
#
# COMPACT_ATOMS: atom_id res chain seq x y z
N MET A 1 0.15 50.65 16.99
CA MET A 1 -0.02 49.19 16.97
C MET A 1 0.85 48.66 15.84
N PRO A 2 1.82 47.77 16.11
CA PRO A 2 2.56 47.12 15.04
C PRO A 2 1.60 46.22 14.25
N PRO A 3 1.75 46.12 12.92
CA PRO A 3 0.96 45.20 12.12
C PRO A 3 1.26 43.76 12.57
N SER A 4 0.20 43.03 12.89
CA SER A 4 0.25 41.60 13.21
C SER A 4 0.91 40.85 12.04
N GLU A 5 2.03 40.20 12.32
CA GLU A 5 2.69 39.29 11.38
C GLU A 5 1.70 38.20 10.92
N PRO A 6 1.70 37.83 9.63
CA PRO A 6 0.87 36.74 9.15
C PRO A 6 1.32 35.43 9.83
N ASN A 7 0.42 34.82 10.59
CA ASN A 7 0.64 33.55 11.28
C ASN A 7 0.98 32.45 10.24
N ASP A 8 2.25 32.06 10.14
CA ASP A 8 2.76 30.98 9.28
C ASP A 8 2.38 29.60 9.87
N GLU A 9 1.08 29.34 10.04
CA GLU A 9 0.57 28.03 10.49
C GLU A 9 0.92 26.89 9.51
N SER A 10 1.36 27.24 8.29
CA SER A 10 1.72 26.31 7.22
C SER A 10 2.99 25.51 7.52
N ARG A 11 3.79 25.92 8.50
CA ARG A 11 5.08 25.29 8.85
C ARG A 11 5.12 24.49 10.15
N LYS A 12 4.02 24.42 10.94
CA LYS A 12 4.02 23.68 12.21
C LYS A 12 4.34 22.19 11.97
N PRO A 13 5.47 21.65 12.47
CA PRO A 13 5.83 20.25 12.32
C PRO A 13 4.74 19.33 12.88
N TRP A 14 4.54 18.17 12.24
CA TRP A 14 3.55 17.19 12.72
C TRP A 14 4.11 16.36 13.88
N THR A 15 3.37 16.34 14.98
CA THR A 15 3.66 15.52 16.17
C THR A 15 3.31 14.06 15.93
N ASP A 16 3.87 13.14 16.74
CA ASP A 16 3.52 11.72 16.64
C ASP A 16 2.06 11.45 17.00
N GLU A 17 1.51 12.24 17.94
CA GLU A 17 0.09 12.13 18.32
C GLU A 17 -0.83 12.50 17.16
N GLU A 18 -0.56 13.62 16.47
CA GLU A 18 -1.34 14.05 15.30
C GLU A 18 -1.26 13.02 14.16
N LEU A 19 -0.08 12.45 13.91
CA LEU A 19 0.10 11.41 12.90
C LEU A 19 -0.64 10.12 13.28
N ARG A 20 -0.50 9.66 14.53
CA ARG A 20 -1.18 8.46 15.03
C ARG A 20 -2.69 8.60 14.90
N ALA A 21 -3.27 9.71 15.39
CA ALA A 21 -4.70 9.96 15.28
C ALA A 21 -5.18 10.02 13.81
N SER A 22 -4.34 10.56 12.91
CA SER A 22 -4.65 10.57 11.48
C SER A 22 -4.66 9.16 10.87
N VAL A 23 -3.69 8.30 11.23
CA VAL A 23 -3.62 6.91 10.74
C VAL A 23 -4.77 6.08 11.32
N GLU A 24 -5.08 6.21 12.61
CA GLU A 24 -6.22 5.55 13.26
C GLU A 24 -7.54 5.96 12.60
N ALA A 25 -7.75 7.26 12.39
CA ALA A 25 -8.92 7.77 11.69
C ALA A 25 -9.01 7.22 10.25
N TYR A 26 -7.88 7.16 9.54
CA TYR A 26 -7.85 6.59 8.19
C TYR A 26 -8.27 5.11 8.17
N ARG A 27 -7.80 4.31 9.13
CA ARG A 27 -8.19 2.90 9.27
C ARG A 27 -9.66 2.73 9.62
N GLU A 28 -10.17 3.59 10.49
CA GLU A 28 -11.60 3.60 10.81
C GLU A 28 -12.45 3.98 9.58
N MET A 29 -12.02 4.98 8.80
CA MET A 29 -12.68 5.31 7.54
C MET A 29 -12.68 4.12 6.57
N GLN A 30 -11.59 3.34 6.47
CA GLN A 30 -11.57 2.13 5.66
C GLN A 30 -12.60 1.10 6.13
N ARG A 31 -12.67 0.82 7.44
CA ARG A 31 -13.65 -0.11 8.01
C ARG A 31 -15.09 0.31 7.71
N ARG A 32 -15.41 1.58 7.90
CA ARG A 32 -16.74 2.15 7.63
C ARG A 32 -17.08 2.07 6.14
N LEU A 33 -16.12 2.35 5.25
CA LEU A 33 -16.34 2.21 3.81
C LEU A 33 -16.58 0.74 3.40
N ASP A 34 -15.86 -0.20 3.99
CA ASP A 34 -16.06 -1.63 3.75
C ASP A 34 -17.43 -2.09 4.28
N ALA A 35 -17.91 -1.51 5.39
CA ALA A 35 -19.27 -1.70 5.91
C ALA A 35 -20.38 -1.02 5.08
N GLY A 36 -20.02 -0.35 3.99
CA GLY A 36 -20.97 0.31 3.08
C GLY A 36 -21.37 1.73 3.49
N GLU A 37 -20.85 2.27 4.59
CA GLU A 37 -21.12 3.64 5.00
C GLU A 37 -20.48 4.65 4.04
N ARG A 38 -21.12 5.80 3.82
CA ARG A 38 -20.63 6.87 2.95
C ARG A 38 -20.93 8.24 3.58
N GLY A 39 -20.31 9.29 3.03
CA GLY A 39 -20.63 10.68 3.41
C GLY A 39 -20.01 11.20 4.72
N PHE A 40 -19.15 10.43 5.38
CA PHE A 40 -18.58 10.79 6.68
C PHE A 40 -17.17 11.42 6.62
N MET A 41 -16.47 11.38 5.48
CA MET A 41 -15.07 11.82 5.42
C MET A 41 -14.87 13.26 5.90
N LYS A 42 -15.80 14.16 5.53
CA LYS A 42 -15.73 15.57 5.95
C LYS A 42 -15.87 15.74 7.46
N SER A 43 -16.70 14.94 8.14
CA SER A 43 -16.86 15.04 9.60
C SER A 43 -15.59 14.62 10.32
N VAL A 44 -14.92 13.57 9.84
CA VAL A 44 -13.63 13.10 10.39
C VAL A 44 -12.59 14.21 10.36
N TYR A 45 -12.50 15.00 9.27
CA TYR A 45 -11.54 16.09 9.19
C TYR A 45 -11.86 17.23 10.15
N VAL A 46 -13.14 17.54 10.34
CA VAL A 46 -13.61 18.56 11.30
C VAL A 46 -13.33 18.12 12.73
N GLU A 47 -13.53 16.84 13.06
CA GLU A 47 -13.25 16.29 14.39
C GLU A 47 -11.74 16.34 14.72
N LEU A 48 -10.89 15.89 13.79
CA LEU A 48 -9.44 15.99 13.95
C LEU A 48 -8.95 17.44 14.04
N SER A 49 -9.54 18.33 13.24
CA SER A 49 -9.27 19.78 13.26
C SER A 49 -9.52 20.38 14.64
N ARG A 50 -10.67 20.07 15.25
CA ARG A 50 -11.02 20.52 16.61
C ARG A 50 -10.08 19.97 17.67
N ARG A 51 -9.57 18.75 17.50
CA ARG A 51 -8.67 18.11 18.47
C ARG A 51 -7.26 18.70 18.47
N PHE A 52 -6.74 19.07 17.30
CA PHE A 52 -5.31 19.39 17.13
C PHE A 52 -5.02 20.82 16.64
N GLU A 53 -6.04 21.68 16.58
CA GLU A 53 -5.91 23.08 16.16
C GLU A 53 -5.22 23.23 14.80
N ARG A 54 -5.60 22.38 13.84
CA ARG A 54 -5.23 22.49 12.43
C ARG A 54 -6.48 22.63 11.58
N THR A 55 -6.34 23.14 10.36
CA THR A 55 -7.48 23.23 9.44
C THR A 55 -7.95 21.84 8.98
N PRO A 56 -9.25 21.64 8.66
CA PRO A 56 -9.74 20.40 8.07
C PRO A 56 -9.00 20.03 6.77
N SER A 57 -8.64 21.03 5.95
CA SER A 57 -7.86 20.83 4.72
C SER A 57 -6.46 20.27 4.99
N SER A 58 -5.82 20.63 6.11
CA SER A 58 -4.55 20.02 6.52
C SER A 58 -4.69 18.53 6.79
N PHE A 59 -5.83 18.10 7.36
CA PHE A 59 -6.12 16.68 7.58
C PHE A 59 -6.48 15.96 6.29
N GLU A 60 -7.16 16.60 5.34
CA GLU A 60 -7.39 16.01 4.02
C GLU A 60 -6.07 15.70 3.30
N LEU A 61 -5.12 16.66 3.27
CA LEU A 61 -3.77 16.44 2.73
C LEU A 61 -3.03 15.34 3.49
N ARG A 62 -3.22 15.25 4.81
CA ARG A 62 -2.65 14.18 5.64
C ARG A 62 -3.20 12.81 5.23
N MET A 63 -4.50 12.71 4.92
CA MET A 63 -5.08 11.46 4.41
C MET A 63 -4.51 11.09 3.04
N GLN A 64 -4.27 12.05 2.15
CA GLN A 64 -3.62 11.80 0.86
C GLN A 64 -2.15 11.34 1.03
N ASN A 65 -1.43 11.84 2.03
CA ASN A 65 -0.10 11.34 2.39
C ASN A 65 -0.16 9.89 2.86
N ILE A 66 -1.15 9.53 3.67
CA ILE A 66 -1.37 8.14 4.11
C ILE A 66 -1.68 7.25 2.89
N SER A 67 -2.54 7.69 1.97
CA SER A 67 -2.78 6.98 0.70
C SER A 67 -1.51 6.77 -0.12
N ALA A 68 -0.60 7.75 -0.15
CA ALA A 68 0.68 7.61 -0.84
C ALA A 68 1.60 6.58 -0.20
N VAL A 69 1.67 6.55 1.14
CA VAL A 69 2.43 5.53 1.86
C VAL A 69 1.84 4.14 1.62
N LEU A 70 0.52 3.98 1.74
CA LEU A 70 -0.17 2.70 1.44
C LEU A 70 0.11 2.21 0.01
N ARG A 71 0.09 3.11 -0.98
CA ARG A 71 0.44 2.77 -2.37
C ARG A 71 1.85 2.17 -2.48
N VAL A 72 2.84 2.79 -1.83
CA VAL A 72 4.24 2.31 -1.86
C VAL A 72 4.42 1.00 -1.09
N MET A 73 3.61 0.78 -0.06
CA MET A 73 3.49 -0.50 0.65
C MET A 73 2.77 -1.57 -0.17
N GLY A 74 2.18 -1.22 -1.33
CA GLY A 74 1.42 -2.14 -2.17
C GLY A 74 0.04 -2.49 -1.59
N ARG A 75 -0.53 -1.58 -0.80
CA ARG A 75 -1.81 -1.75 -0.09
C ARG A 75 -2.92 -0.89 -0.68
N ARG A 76 -4.17 -1.29 -0.41
CA ARG A 76 -5.34 -0.52 -0.81
C ARG A 76 -5.42 0.79 -0.03
N TRP A 77 -5.72 1.88 -0.75
CA TRP A 77 -6.03 3.20 -0.19
C TRP A 77 -7.50 3.55 -0.48
N ILE A 78 -8.05 4.54 0.23
CA ILE A 78 -9.46 4.96 0.13
C ILE A 78 -9.74 5.67 -1.20
N GLU A 79 -10.66 5.15 -1.99
CA GLU A 79 -11.13 5.81 -3.22
C GLU A 79 -11.64 7.23 -2.94
N GLY A 80 -11.23 8.19 -3.77
CA GLY A 80 -11.45 9.63 -3.53
C GLY A 80 -10.30 10.32 -2.77
N LEU A 81 -9.47 9.59 -2.04
CA LEU A 81 -8.26 10.10 -1.38
C LEU A 81 -7.02 9.74 -2.18
N LYS A 82 -6.89 10.36 -3.36
CA LYS A 82 -5.78 10.10 -4.28
C LYS A 82 -4.43 10.27 -3.57
N PRO A 83 -3.50 9.31 -3.70
CA PRO A 83 -2.13 9.42 -3.21
C PRO A 83 -1.49 10.76 -3.55
N ALA A 84 -0.95 11.44 -2.54
CA ALA A 84 -0.15 12.64 -2.73
C ALA A 84 1.04 12.35 -3.67
N LYS A 85 1.41 13.35 -4.49
CA LYS A 85 2.53 13.23 -5.44
C LYS A 85 3.87 13.11 -4.73
N HIS A 86 4.04 13.86 -3.65
CA HIS A 86 5.26 13.89 -2.84
C HIS A 86 4.90 13.84 -1.36
N VAL A 87 5.63 13.03 -0.61
CA VAL A 87 5.55 12.96 0.85
C VAL A 87 6.98 12.99 1.38
N GLY A 88 7.26 13.88 2.33
CA GLY A 88 8.62 13.98 2.90
C GLY A 88 9.06 12.70 3.60
N ALA A 89 10.34 12.35 3.47
CA ALA A 89 10.96 11.12 3.99
C ALA A 89 10.65 10.83 5.46
N ASN A 90 10.81 11.82 6.35
CA ASN A 90 10.51 11.67 7.77
C ASN A 90 9.03 11.34 8.03
N VAL A 91 8.14 11.96 7.25
CA VAL A 91 6.69 11.77 7.39
C VAL A 91 6.26 10.41 6.86
N SER A 92 6.78 9.96 5.72
CA SER A 92 6.44 8.66 5.15
C SER A 92 6.90 7.51 6.06
N ALA A 93 8.13 7.59 6.60
CA ALA A 93 8.65 6.61 7.54
C ALA A 93 7.80 6.52 8.82
N ARG A 94 7.40 7.66 9.41
CA ARG A 94 6.55 7.70 10.61
C ARG A 94 5.15 7.15 10.35
N ILE A 95 4.53 7.48 9.21
CA ILE A 95 3.22 6.93 8.84
C ILE A 95 3.29 5.41 8.66
N GLU A 96 4.29 4.89 7.97
CA GLU A 96 4.44 3.45 7.76
C GLU A 96 4.67 2.71 9.08
N ALA A 97 5.52 3.25 9.96
CA ALA A 97 5.73 2.67 11.29
C ALA A 97 4.43 2.59 12.10
N LEU A 98 3.60 3.65 12.08
CA LEU A 98 2.29 3.66 12.74
C LEU A 98 1.30 2.66 12.10
N ILE A 99 1.30 2.54 10.77
CA ILE A 99 0.49 1.53 10.08
C ILE A 99 0.89 0.13 10.53
N ASN A 100 2.19 -0.17 10.48
CA ASN A 100 2.77 -1.45 10.85
C ASN A 100 2.45 -1.81 12.31
N GLU A 101 2.56 -0.83 13.23
CA GLU A 101 2.18 -0.99 14.63
C GLU A 101 0.69 -1.33 14.80
N LEU A 102 -0.21 -0.60 14.12
CA LEU A 102 -1.65 -0.84 14.21
C LEU A 102 -2.07 -2.19 13.60
N ASP A 103 -1.33 -2.68 12.61
CA ASP A 103 -1.52 -4.03 12.05
C ASP A 103 -0.89 -5.12 12.94
N GLY A 104 -0.24 -4.76 14.04
CA GLY A 104 0.46 -5.67 14.95
C GLY A 104 1.80 -6.19 14.41
N ASN A 105 2.28 -5.68 13.28
CA ASN A 105 3.51 -6.12 12.63
C ASN A 105 4.51 -4.95 12.52
N PRO A 106 5.23 -4.58 13.60
CA PRO A 106 6.09 -3.39 13.66
C PRO A 106 7.42 -3.59 12.90
N ALA A 107 7.33 -3.90 11.61
CA ALA A 107 8.47 -4.00 10.73
C ALA A 107 9.09 -2.61 10.49
N PRO A 108 10.43 -2.51 10.30
CA PRO A 108 11.11 -1.28 9.95
C PRO A 108 10.51 -0.65 8.69
N PRO A 109 10.26 0.67 8.69
CA PRO A 109 9.69 1.35 7.55
C PRO A 109 10.67 1.39 6.37
N THR A 110 10.18 1.10 5.15
CA THR A 110 10.95 1.14 3.90
C THR A 110 10.36 2.07 2.85
N ALA A 111 9.18 2.64 3.09
CA ALA A 111 8.46 3.49 2.14
C ALA A 111 9.24 4.75 1.79
N SER A 112 9.96 5.36 2.74
CA SER A 112 10.81 6.52 2.47
C SER A 112 11.89 6.20 1.44
N GLU A 113 12.63 5.11 1.66
CA GLU A 113 13.68 4.64 0.75
C GLU A 113 13.11 4.30 -0.63
N ARG A 114 11.97 3.59 -0.67
CA ARG A 114 11.29 3.26 -1.94
C ARG A 114 10.87 4.50 -2.72
N ILE A 115 10.27 5.50 -2.05
CA ILE A 115 9.88 6.77 -2.67
C ILE A 115 11.11 7.45 -3.27
N GLU A 116 12.19 7.54 -2.50
CA GLU A 116 13.45 8.15 -2.94
C GLU A 116 14.04 7.42 -4.16
N VAL A 117 14.11 6.09 -4.12
CA VAL A 117 14.60 5.27 -5.25
C VAL A 117 13.76 5.50 -6.51
N PHE A 118 12.42 5.51 -6.39
CA PHE A 118 11.55 5.78 -7.54
C PHE A 118 11.72 7.19 -8.10
N GLU A 119 11.83 8.21 -7.24
CA GLU A 119 12.05 9.59 -7.65
C GLU A 119 13.42 9.77 -8.33
N LEU A 120 14.46 9.10 -7.84
CA LEU A 120 15.79 9.11 -8.46
C LEU A 120 15.79 8.39 -9.81
N ALA A 121 15.14 7.24 -9.92
CA ALA A 121 15.06 6.46 -11.16
C ALA A 121 14.21 7.16 -12.24
N ALA A 122 13.23 7.98 -11.86
CA ALA A 122 12.39 8.72 -12.79
C ALA A 122 13.06 9.98 -13.37
N LYS A 123 14.19 10.45 -12.80
CA LYS A 123 14.90 11.62 -13.32
C LYS A 123 15.55 11.27 -14.67
N PRO A 124 15.38 12.11 -15.70
CA PRO A 124 16.05 11.89 -16.98
C PRO A 124 17.57 11.94 -16.79
N ALA A 125 18.29 11.02 -17.42
CA ALA A 125 19.74 11.09 -17.49
C ALA A 125 20.15 12.42 -18.13
N LYS A 126 21.15 13.10 -17.57
CA LYS A 126 21.70 14.32 -18.19
C LYS A 126 22.23 13.95 -19.59
N ALA A 127 21.81 14.69 -20.61
CA ALA A 127 22.22 14.47 -21.99
C ALA A 127 23.76 14.39 -22.09
N GLY A 128 24.27 13.29 -22.64
CA GLY A 128 25.69 13.10 -22.95
C GLY A 128 26.59 12.61 -21.81
N LYS A 129 26.06 12.25 -20.62
CA LYS A 129 26.86 11.64 -19.55
C LYS A 129 26.10 10.54 -18.82
N THR A 130 26.39 9.28 -19.15
CA THR A 130 26.11 8.16 -18.25
C THR A 130 27.02 8.27 -17.04
N PRO A 131 26.50 8.32 -15.81
CA PRO A 131 27.35 8.25 -14.63
C PRO A 131 28.09 6.91 -14.62
N PRO A 132 29.33 6.85 -14.10
CA PRO A 132 29.98 5.57 -13.85
C PRO A 132 29.13 4.73 -12.88
N PRO A 133 29.18 3.39 -12.96
CA PRO A 133 28.53 2.53 -11.98
C PRO A 133 28.96 2.90 -10.55
N PRO A 134 28.04 2.91 -9.56
CA PRO A 134 28.41 3.14 -8.17
C PRO A 134 29.28 1.99 -7.65
N GLU A 135 30.24 2.30 -6.78
CA GLU A 135 31.12 1.30 -6.16
C GLU A 135 30.36 0.30 -5.27
N GLY A 136 29.27 0.75 -4.65
CA GLY A 136 28.45 -0.05 -3.75
C GLY A 136 29.19 -0.42 -2.45
N SER A 137 28.72 -1.47 -1.78
CA SER A 137 29.39 -2.02 -0.59
C SER A 137 29.83 -3.46 -0.85
N VAL A 138 31.12 -3.71 -0.71
CA VAL A 138 31.71 -5.06 -0.83
C VAL A 138 31.26 -5.96 0.33
N GLN A 139 31.00 -5.37 1.50
CA GLN A 139 30.51 -6.08 2.69
C GLN A 139 29.28 -5.33 3.24
N PRO A 140 28.08 -5.60 2.71
CA PRO A 140 26.87 -4.94 3.18
C PRO A 140 26.61 -5.28 4.66
N ALA A 141 26.19 -4.27 5.41
CA ALA A 141 25.81 -4.45 6.81
C ALA A 141 24.61 -5.42 6.92
N ARG A 142 24.65 -6.30 7.93
CA ARG A 142 23.53 -7.19 8.25
C ARG A 142 22.65 -6.53 9.31
N SER A 143 21.34 -6.68 9.15
CA SER A 143 20.36 -6.30 10.16
C SER A 143 19.41 -7.47 10.45
N THR A 144 18.90 -7.52 11.68
CA THR A 144 17.88 -8.49 12.09
C THR A 144 16.56 -7.76 12.26
N THR A 145 15.51 -8.32 11.68
CA THR A 145 14.16 -7.75 11.72
C THR A 145 13.17 -8.82 12.18
N THR A 146 12.30 -8.47 13.11
CA THR A 146 11.14 -9.31 13.47
C THR A 146 9.96 -8.91 12.59
N SER A 147 9.29 -9.90 11.99
CA SER A 147 8.06 -9.68 11.25
C SER A 147 7.04 -10.77 11.60
N LEU A 148 5.77 -10.37 11.69
CA LEU A 148 4.66 -11.30 11.78
C LEU A 148 4.26 -11.76 10.38
N SER A 149 3.86 -13.02 10.29
CA SER A 149 3.32 -13.59 9.07
C SER A 149 2.03 -14.35 9.37
N PHE A 150 1.12 -14.35 8.41
CA PHE A 150 -0.12 -15.11 8.51
C PHE A 150 0.14 -16.57 8.16
N ALA A 151 -0.30 -17.49 9.02
CA ALA A 151 -0.43 -18.89 8.65
C ALA A 151 -1.51 -18.99 7.56
N ARG A 152 -1.14 -19.56 6.40
CA ARG A 152 -2.03 -19.71 5.24
C ARG A 152 -2.41 -21.17 5.04
N SER A 153 -3.68 -21.42 4.74
CA SER A 153 -4.21 -22.73 4.41
C SER A 153 -3.56 -23.29 3.16
N LYS A 154 -2.96 -24.48 3.32
CA LYS A 154 -2.41 -25.24 2.19
C LYS A 154 -3.52 -25.66 1.23
N ASP A 155 -4.68 -25.99 1.76
CA ASP A 155 -5.82 -26.47 0.97
C ASP A 155 -6.36 -25.36 0.06
N VAL A 156 -6.46 -24.12 0.57
CA VAL A 156 -6.84 -22.96 -0.25
C VAL A 156 -5.84 -22.75 -1.37
N LYS A 157 -4.53 -22.78 -1.07
CA LYS A 157 -3.49 -22.62 -2.09
C LYS A 157 -3.56 -23.70 -3.18
N VAL A 158 -3.64 -24.97 -2.77
CA VAL A 158 -3.71 -26.11 -3.70
C VAL A 158 -4.97 -26.02 -4.55
N TRP A 159 -6.11 -25.69 -3.95
CA TRP A 159 -7.37 -25.56 -4.67
C TRP A 159 -7.31 -24.45 -5.72
N VAL A 160 -6.79 -23.27 -5.37
CA VAL A 160 -6.66 -22.12 -6.29
C VAL A 160 -5.70 -22.43 -7.44
N LEU A 161 -4.55 -23.04 -7.16
CA LEU A 161 -3.60 -23.44 -8.20
C LEU A 161 -4.17 -24.50 -9.16
N ARG A 162 -4.96 -25.45 -8.63
CA ARG A 162 -5.66 -26.45 -9.46
C ARG A 162 -6.74 -25.84 -10.33
N ARG A 163 -7.56 -24.92 -9.76
CA ARG A 163 -8.58 -24.17 -10.52
C ARG A 163 -7.96 -23.43 -11.70
N ALA A 164 -6.80 -22.81 -11.47
CA ALA A 164 -6.10 -22.03 -12.48
C ALA A 164 -5.51 -22.87 -13.62
N ALA A 165 -5.34 -24.18 -13.44
CA ALA A 165 -4.83 -25.11 -14.46
C ALA A 165 -3.57 -24.60 -15.18
N GLY A 166 -2.64 -24.00 -14.43
CA GLY A 166 -1.39 -23.46 -14.96
C GLY A 166 -1.51 -22.15 -15.75
N HIS A 167 -2.65 -21.47 -15.74
CA HIS A 167 -2.89 -20.18 -16.38
C HIS A 167 -3.13 -19.08 -15.34
N CYS A 168 -2.60 -17.88 -15.61
CA CYS A 168 -2.77 -16.73 -14.73
C CYS A 168 -4.21 -16.21 -14.75
N GLU A 169 -4.84 -16.06 -13.59
CA GLU A 169 -6.25 -15.67 -13.49
C GLU A 169 -6.51 -14.16 -13.73
N CYS A 170 -5.48 -13.30 -13.89
CA CYS A 170 -5.67 -11.90 -14.34
C CYS A 170 -5.48 -11.72 -15.87
N CYS A 171 -4.44 -12.33 -16.44
CA CYS A 171 -4.04 -12.11 -17.85
C CYS A 171 -4.25 -13.30 -18.78
N ASP A 172 -4.69 -14.44 -18.26
CA ASP A 172 -4.98 -15.68 -18.99
C ASP A 172 -3.76 -16.32 -19.71
N GLN A 173 -2.56 -15.78 -19.48
CA GLN A 173 -1.33 -16.36 -20.02
C GLN A 173 -0.92 -17.61 -19.23
N PRO A 174 -0.31 -18.62 -19.88
CA PRO A 174 0.27 -19.75 -19.17
C PRO A 174 1.33 -19.29 -18.17
N ALA A 175 1.60 -20.13 -17.18
CA ALA A 175 2.68 -19.91 -16.21
C ALA A 175 4.00 -19.64 -16.94
N PRO A 176 4.79 -18.64 -16.50
CA PRO A 176 5.97 -18.19 -17.23
C PRO A 176 7.10 -19.21 -17.28
N PHE A 177 7.11 -20.18 -16.35
CA PHE A 177 8.08 -21.26 -16.29
C PHE A 177 7.53 -22.42 -15.44
N GLN A 178 8.25 -23.55 -15.44
CA GLN A 178 7.98 -24.69 -14.59
C GLN A 178 8.95 -24.76 -13.42
N THR A 179 8.52 -25.29 -12.28
CA THR A 179 9.40 -25.63 -11.16
C THR A 179 10.32 -26.78 -11.54
N VAL A 180 11.31 -27.08 -10.68
CA VAL A 180 12.22 -28.22 -10.89
C VAL A 180 11.48 -29.56 -10.88
N GLU A 181 10.30 -29.61 -10.27
CA GLU A 181 9.36 -30.74 -10.28
C GLU A 181 8.41 -30.74 -11.49
N GLY A 182 8.62 -29.86 -12.47
CA GLY A 182 7.82 -29.77 -13.70
C GLY A 182 6.45 -29.13 -13.55
N GLN A 183 6.15 -28.49 -12.40
CA GLN A 183 4.84 -27.86 -12.15
C GLN A 183 4.80 -26.42 -12.68
N PRO A 184 3.69 -25.94 -13.25
CA PRO A 184 3.56 -24.54 -13.68
C PRO A 184 3.68 -23.59 -12.48
N PHE A 185 4.53 -22.57 -12.58
CA PHE A 185 4.75 -21.61 -11.49
C PHE A 185 3.73 -20.45 -11.51
N LEU A 186 2.85 -20.42 -10.51
CA LEU A 186 1.94 -19.30 -10.22
C LEU A 186 1.95 -19.00 -8.71
N GLU A 187 1.67 -17.76 -8.36
CA GLU A 187 1.60 -17.27 -6.99
C GLU A 187 0.14 -17.08 -6.57
N VAL A 188 -0.24 -17.62 -5.40
CA VAL A 188 -1.58 -17.38 -4.83
C VAL A 188 -1.60 -16.03 -4.12
N HIS A 189 -2.55 -15.18 -4.54
CA HIS A 189 -2.74 -13.82 -4.04
C HIS A 189 -4.18 -13.63 -3.53
N HIS A 190 -4.32 -12.94 -2.39
CA HIS A 190 -5.62 -12.56 -1.83
C HIS A 190 -6.04 -11.17 -2.34
N LEU A 191 -7.21 -11.06 -3.00
CA LEU A 191 -7.70 -9.83 -3.64
C LEU A 191 -7.96 -8.71 -2.64
N ARG A 192 -8.53 -9.04 -1.48
CA ARG A 192 -8.39 -8.28 -0.23
C ARG A 192 -7.24 -8.91 0.53
N THR A 193 -6.13 -8.19 0.68
CA THR A 193 -4.94 -8.76 1.32
C THR A 193 -5.23 -9.10 2.79
N LEU A 194 -4.53 -10.10 3.34
CA LEU A 194 -4.68 -10.46 4.76
C LEU A 194 -4.31 -9.29 5.69
N ALA A 195 -3.33 -8.47 5.29
CA ALA A 195 -2.98 -7.24 6.01
C ALA A 195 -4.11 -6.21 5.99
N ASP A 196 -4.93 -6.17 4.93
CA ASP A 196 -6.14 -5.35 4.83
C ASP A 196 -7.40 -6.06 5.40
N GLY A 197 -7.22 -7.12 6.19
CA GLY A 197 -8.29 -7.85 6.86
C GLY A 197 -9.07 -8.81 5.95
N GLY A 198 -8.56 -9.15 4.78
CA GLY A 198 -9.18 -10.14 3.90
C GLY A 198 -9.08 -11.56 4.45
N SER A 199 -10.01 -12.41 4.04
CA SER A 199 -10.08 -13.80 4.50
C SER A 199 -9.13 -14.70 3.71
N ASP A 200 -8.63 -15.76 4.37
CA ASP A 200 -7.90 -16.83 3.71
C ASP A 200 -8.87 -17.88 3.14
N ARG A 201 -9.68 -17.47 2.15
CA ARG A 201 -10.69 -18.31 1.48
C ARG A 201 -10.49 -18.31 -0.02
N VAL A 202 -10.95 -19.38 -0.67
CA VAL A 202 -10.93 -19.51 -2.14
C VAL A 202 -11.72 -18.41 -2.85
N SER A 203 -12.70 -17.82 -2.18
CA SER A 203 -13.50 -16.68 -2.67
C SER A 203 -12.78 -15.35 -2.69
N ASN A 204 -11.63 -15.27 -2.02
CA ASN A 204 -10.78 -14.08 -1.98
C ASN A 204 -9.40 -14.36 -2.60
N ALA A 205 -9.14 -15.55 -3.13
CA ALA A 205 -7.81 -15.95 -3.58
C ALA A 205 -7.78 -16.30 -5.08
N VAL A 206 -6.69 -15.89 -5.74
CA VAL A 206 -6.42 -16.10 -7.18
C VAL A 206 -4.99 -16.57 -7.43
N ALA A 207 -4.75 -17.35 -8.48
CA ALA A 207 -3.43 -17.74 -8.95
C ALA A 207 -2.95 -16.78 -10.04
N LEU A 208 -1.78 -16.18 -9.85
CA LEU A 208 -1.25 -15.15 -10.74
C LEU A 208 0.17 -15.45 -11.17
N CYS A 209 0.54 -15.02 -12.38
CA CYS A 209 1.96 -14.94 -12.73
C CYS A 209 2.65 -13.83 -11.91
N PRO A 210 3.97 -13.87 -11.74
CA PRO A 210 4.71 -12.88 -10.93
C PRO A 210 4.46 -11.44 -11.36
N ASN A 211 4.32 -11.20 -12.67
CA ASN A 211 4.05 -9.87 -13.22
C ASN A 211 2.66 -9.37 -12.81
N CYS A 212 1.62 -10.20 -12.95
CA CYS A 212 0.26 -9.83 -12.56
C CYS A 212 0.13 -9.68 -11.04
N HIS A 213 0.81 -10.52 -10.26
CA HIS A 213 0.83 -10.40 -8.81
C HIS A 213 1.40 -9.05 -8.37
N ARG A 214 2.54 -8.62 -8.95
CA ARG A 214 3.11 -7.29 -8.66
C ARG A 214 2.25 -6.15 -9.18
N ARG A 215 1.61 -6.29 -10.35
CA ARG A 215 0.66 -5.31 -10.89
C ARG A 215 -0.52 -5.07 -9.95
N LEU A 216 -1.02 -6.09 -9.25
CA LEU A 216 -2.11 -5.91 -8.28
C LEU A 216 -1.71 -5.13 -7.02
N HIS A 217 -0.43 -5.16 -6.66
CA HIS A 217 0.08 -4.37 -5.54
C HIS A 217 0.43 -2.94 -5.94
N PHE A 218 1.06 -2.76 -7.12
CA PHE A 218 1.74 -1.50 -7.46
C PHE A 218 1.26 -0.83 -8.75
N GLY A 219 0.47 -1.54 -9.57
CA GLY A 219 -0.01 -1.03 -10.85
C GLY A 219 -1.08 0.05 -10.67
N GLU A 220 -1.06 1.06 -11.53
CA GLU A 220 -2.11 2.11 -11.56
C GLU A 220 -3.50 1.52 -11.85
N ASP A 221 -3.54 0.43 -12.60
CA ASP A 221 -4.75 -0.29 -13.00
C ASP A 221 -5.08 -1.50 -12.10
N ALA A 222 -4.46 -1.60 -10.92
CA ALA A 222 -4.68 -2.70 -9.98
C ALA A 222 -6.17 -2.90 -9.65
N GLU A 223 -6.89 -1.82 -9.35
CA GLU A 223 -8.33 -1.88 -9.04
C GLU A 223 -9.16 -2.36 -10.24
N ALA A 224 -8.77 -1.97 -11.46
CA ALA A 224 -9.42 -2.42 -12.68
C ALA A 224 -9.15 -3.91 -12.97
N CYS A 225 -7.91 -4.41 -12.80
CA CYS A 225 -7.64 -5.86 -12.90
C CYS A 225 -8.41 -6.63 -11.81
N LYS A 226 -8.46 -6.13 -10.56
CA LYS A 226 -9.27 -6.75 -9.49
C LYS A 226 -10.75 -6.82 -9.83
N ALA A 227 -11.32 -5.71 -10.32
CA ALA A 227 -12.71 -5.66 -10.74
C ALA A 227 -13.03 -6.67 -11.85
N ARG A 228 -12.14 -6.83 -12.84
CA ARG A 228 -12.28 -7.85 -13.88
C ARG A 228 -12.29 -9.26 -13.32
N MET A 229 -11.39 -9.59 -12.39
CA MET A 229 -11.34 -10.92 -11.79
C MET A 229 -12.62 -11.25 -11.01
N TYR A 230 -13.14 -10.31 -10.22
CA TYR A 230 -14.44 -10.49 -9.56
C TYR A 230 -15.59 -10.73 -10.54
N ALA A 231 -15.54 -10.14 -11.73
CA ALA A 231 -16.58 -10.32 -12.74
C ALA A 231 -16.44 -11.63 -13.52
N LEU A 232 -15.21 -12.11 -13.75
CA LEU A 232 -14.92 -13.22 -14.67
C LEU A 232 -14.72 -14.57 -13.98
N ILE A 233 -14.32 -14.61 -12.71
CA ILE A 233 -13.97 -15.85 -12.02
C ILE A 233 -15.12 -16.23 -11.07
N PRO A 234 -15.85 -17.32 -11.35
CA PRO A 234 -16.93 -17.76 -10.48
C PRO A 234 -16.45 -18.09 -9.08
N GLY A 235 -17.24 -17.67 -8.08
CA GLY A 235 -16.97 -17.94 -6.67
C GLY A 235 -16.12 -16.88 -5.97
N LEU A 236 -15.59 -15.89 -6.69
CA LEU A 236 -15.00 -14.71 -6.06
C LEU A 236 -16.08 -13.71 -5.64
N PHE A 237 -15.95 -13.13 -4.45
CA PHE A 237 -16.83 -12.05 -4.00
C PHE A 237 -16.04 -10.99 -3.22
N ARG A 238 -16.50 -9.74 -3.31
CA ARG A 238 -15.89 -8.62 -2.60
C ARG A 238 -16.23 -8.72 -1.10
N GLU A 239 -15.18 -8.72 -0.29
CA GLU A 239 -15.23 -8.67 1.18
C GLU A 239 -15.04 -7.26 1.72
#